data_AF-A0A147HUG5-F1
#
_entry.id   AF-A0A147HUG5-F1
#
_cell.length_a   1.000
_cell.length_b   1.000
_cell.length_c   1.000
_cell.angle_alpha   90.00
_cell.angle_beta   90.00
_cell.angle_gamma   90.00
#
_symmetry.space_group_name_H-M   'P 1'
#
loop_
_entity.id
_entity.type
_entity.pdbx_description
1 polymer ?
#
loop_
_entity_poly.entity_id
_entity_poly.type
_entity_poly.pdbx_seq_one_letter_code
_entity_poly.pdbx_strand_id
1 'polypeptide(L)' 'MVAIPALVQHGEDHQMVPFATSGRLSRDVVKGAVLTSYPGYPPDMPITRADRINADLLAFIEG' A
#
# COMPACT_ATOMS: atom_id res chain seq x y z
N MET A 1 13.69 12.32 6.28
CA MET A 1 12.94 11.35 7.11
C MET A 1 11.49 11.81 7.11
N VAL A 2 10.54 10.97 6.72
CA VAL A 2 9.11 11.32 6.76
C VAL A 2 8.68 11.35 8.23
N ALA A 3 8.08 12.46 8.68
CA ALA A 3 7.72 12.68 10.09
C ALA A 3 6.19 12.74 10.32
N ILE A 4 5.42 12.48 9.26
CA ILE A 4 3.96 12.50 9.25
C ILE A 4 3.43 11.06 9.10
N PRO A 5 2.18 10.77 9.53
CA PRO A 5 1.55 9.49 9.26
C PRO A 5 1.63 9.14 7.78
N ALA A 6 1.95 7.89 7.49
CA ALA A 6 2.11 7.40 6.12
C ALA A 6 1.42 6.04 5.95
N LEU A 7 0.75 5.86 4.83
CA LEU A 7 0.15 4.61 4.39
C LEU A 7 0.88 4.10 3.15
N VAL A 8 1.21 2.82 3.14
CA VAL A 8 1.70 2.07 1.99
C VAL A 8 0.64 1.03 1.63
N GLN A 9 0.12 1.10 0.41
CA GLN A 9 -0.79 0.10 -0.17
C GLN A 9 -0.05 -0.63 -1.28
N HIS A 10 -0.03 -1.97 -1.27
CA HIS A 10 0.71 -2.72 -2.29
C HIS A 10 0.13 -4.11 -2.59
N GLY A 11 -0.09 -4.41 -3.87
CA GLY A 11 -0.49 -5.74 -4.32
C GLY A 11 0.66 -6.74 -4.22
N GLU A 12 0.41 -7.93 -3.71
CA GLU A 12 1.47 -8.96 -3.57
C GLU A 12 1.81 -9.60 -4.92
N ASP A 13 0.87 -9.58 -5.86
CA ASP A 13 1.02 -10.09 -7.23
C ASP A 13 1.33 -8.96 -8.23
N HIS A 14 1.93 -7.87 -7.76
CA HIS A 14 2.30 -6.73 -8.59
C HIS A 14 3.49 -7.07 -9.49
N GLN A 15 3.20 -7.64 -10.66
CA GLN A 15 4.18 -8.19 -11.60
C GLN A 15 5.28 -7.20 -12.06
N MET A 16 5.03 -5.88 -12.05
CA MET A 16 6.02 -4.87 -12.47
C MET A 16 6.94 -4.37 -11.34
N VAL A 17 6.49 -4.45 -10.10
CA VAL A 17 7.15 -3.84 -8.92
C VAL A 17 7.01 -4.85 -7.78
N PRO A 18 8.01 -5.71 -7.55
CA PRO A 18 7.87 -6.85 -6.65
C PRO A 18 7.67 -6.44 -5.19
N PHE A 19 6.58 -6.89 -4.56
CA PHE A 19 6.19 -6.54 -3.18
C PHE A 19 7.30 -6.68 -2.15
N ALA A 20 8.08 -7.78 -2.23
CA ALA A 20 9.14 -8.09 -1.26
C ALA A 20 10.26 -7.04 -1.24
N THR A 21 10.52 -6.37 -2.36
CA THR A 21 11.58 -5.36 -2.53
C THR A 21 11.06 -3.94 -2.65
N SER A 22 9.74 -3.74 -2.58
CA SER A 22 9.09 -2.43 -2.65
C SER A 22 8.25 -2.16 -1.41
N GLY A 23 6.94 -2.44 -1.45
CA GLY A 23 5.97 -2.09 -0.42
C GLY A 23 6.36 -2.64 0.96
N ARG A 24 6.91 -3.86 1.02
CA ARG A 24 7.42 -4.43 2.27
C ARG A 24 8.57 -3.62 2.86
N LEU A 25 9.53 -3.20 2.03
CA LEU A 25 10.68 -2.39 2.48
C LEU A 25 10.27 -0.94 2.80
N SER A 26 9.29 -0.38 2.10
CA SER A 26 8.80 0.98 2.37
C SER A 26 8.34 1.15 3.81
N ARG A 27 7.68 0.15 4.40
CA ARG A 27 7.29 0.15 5.82
C ARG A 27 8.50 0.26 6.76
N ASP A 28 9.60 -0.39 6.42
CA ASP A 28 10.79 -0.43 7.26
C ASP A 28 11.62 0.86 7.16
N VAL A 29 11.60 1.50 5.97
CA VAL A 29 12.31 2.75 5.71
C VAL A 29 11.52 3.97 6.21
N VAL A 30 10.19 3.96 6.03
CA VAL A 30 9.31 5.02 6.50
C VAL A 30 8.85 4.69 7.92
N LYS A 31 9.59 5.20 8.91
CA LYS A 31 9.29 4.97 10.33
C LYS A 31 7.83 5.28 10.66
N GLY A 32 7.11 4.29 11.17
CA GLY A 32 5.70 4.42 11.56
C GLY A 32 4.70 4.29 10.41
N ALA A 33 5.14 3.94 9.20
CA ALA A 33 4.22 3.69 8.10
C ALA A 33 3.35 2.47 8.36
N VAL A 34 2.06 2.59 8.05
CA VAL A 34 1.12 1.47 7.98
C VAL A 34 1.29 0.80 6.62
N LEU A 35 1.40 -0.52 6.59
CA LEU A 35 1.43 -1.30 5.35
C LEU A 35 0.13 -2.11 5.24
N THR A 36 -0.60 -1.88 4.15
CA THR A 36 -1.72 -2.73 3.72
C THR A 36 -1.30 -3.49 2.47
N SER A 37 -1.17 -4.81 2.57
CA SER A 37 -0.87 -5.68 1.42
C SER A 37 -2.13 -6.36 0.91
N TYR A 38 -2.15 -6.66 -0.39
CA TYR A 38 -3.31 -7.27 -1.05
C TYR A 38 -2.89 -8.50 -1.86
N PRO A 39 -3.14 -9.72 -1.35
CA PRO A 39 -2.85 -10.96 -2.07
C PRO A 39 -3.54 -11.01 -3.43
N GLY A 40 -2.80 -11.35 -4.49
CA GLY A 40 -3.33 -11.49 -5.85
C GLY A 40 -3.70 -10.17 -6.56
N TYR A 41 -3.38 -9.02 -5.98
CA TYR A 41 -3.71 -7.74 -6.61
C TYR A 41 -2.66 -7.35 -7.66
N PRO A 42 -3.10 -6.99 -8.88
CA PRO A 42 -2.23 -6.59 -9.99
C PRO A 42 -1.75 -5.14 -9.87
N PRO A 43 -0.85 -4.68 -10.77
CA PRO A 43 -0.39 -3.30 -10.80
C PRO A 43 -1.49 -2.24 -11.00
N ASP A 44 -2.56 -2.57 -11.73
CA ASP A 44 -3.69 -1.69 -11.99
C ASP A 44 -4.77 -1.75 -10.90
N MET A 45 -4.45 -2.28 -9.72
CA MET A 45 -5.35 -2.37 -8.56
C MET A 45 -6.05 -1.06 -8.16
N PRO A 46 -5.49 0.16 -8.32
CA PRO A 46 -6.22 1.38 -8.02
C PRO A 46 -7.43 1.60 -8.96
N ILE A 47 -7.44 0.95 -10.12
CA ILE A 47 -8.51 1.01 -11.12
C ILE A 47 -9.42 -0.22 -10.98
N THR A 48 -8.85 -1.43 -10.99
CA THR A 48 -9.62 -2.69 -11.04
C THR A 48 -10.20 -3.12 -9.69
N ARG A 49 -9.73 -2.53 -8.59
CA ARG A 49 -10.15 -2.78 -7.20
C ARG A 49 -10.42 -1.48 -6.44
N ALA A 50 -10.85 -0.45 -7.17
CA ALA A 50 -11.01 0.92 -6.67
C ALA A 50 -11.82 1.01 -5.36
N ASP A 51 -12.94 0.28 -5.24
CA ASP A 51 -13.78 0.32 -4.04
C ASP A 51 -13.00 -0.07 -2.77
N ARG A 52 -12.22 -1.16 -2.85
CA ARG A 52 -11.40 -1.61 -1.72
C ARG A 52 -10.30 -0.62 -1.40
N ILE A 53 -9.63 -0.11 -2.42
CA ILE A 53 -8.51 0.82 -2.28
C ILE A 53 -8.95 2.15 -1.70
N ASN A 54 -10.07 2.68 -2.19
CA ASN A 54 -10.66 3.92 -1.71
C ASN A 54 -11.16 3.79 -0.28
N ALA A 55 -11.74 2.65 0.10
CA ALA A 55 -12.17 2.40 1.47
C ALA A 55 -10.99 2.42 2.46
N ASP A 56 -9.87 1.78 2.12
CA ASP A 56 -8.68 1.78 2.97
C ASP A 56 -7.99 3.16 3.02
N LEU A 57 -8.01 3.91 1.92
CA LEU A 57 -7.54 5.30 1.90
C LEU A 57 -8.40 6.19 2.82
N LEU A 58 -9.72 6.09 2.72
CA LEU A 58 -10.63 6.87 3.56
C LEU A 58 -10.45 6.54 5.04
N ALA A 59 -10.38 5.24 5.38
CA ALA A 59 -10.15 4.81 6.75
C ALA A 59 -8.83 5.31 7.34
N PHE A 60 -7.78 5.45 6.51
CA PHE A 60 -6.52 6.05 6.95
C PHE A 60 -6.60 7.56 7.14
N ILE A 61 -7.38 8.27 6.31
CA ILE A 61 -7.53 9.73 6.40
C ILE A 61 -8.41 10.14 7.59
N GLU A 62 -9.42 9.34 7.92
CA GLU A 62 -10.37 9.61 9.01
C GLU A 62 -9.84 9.21 10.41
N GLY A 63 -8.74 8.45 10.48
CA GLY A 63 -8.08 8.04 11.73
C GLY A 63 -7.08 9.08 12.24
#